data_AF-A0A248UP29-F1
#
_entry.id   AF-A0A248UP29-F1
#
_cell.length_a   1.000
_cell.length_b   1.000
_cell.length_c   1.000
_cell.angle_alpha   90.00
_cell.angle_beta   90.00
_cell.angle_gamma   90.00
#
_symmetry.space_group_name_H-M   'P 1'
#
loop_
_entity.id
_entity.type
_entity.pdbx_description
1 polymer ?
#
loop_
_entity_poly.entity_id
_entity_poly.type
_entity_poly.pdbx_seq_one_letter_code
_entity_poly.pdbx_strand_id
1 'polypeptide(L)' 'MKRFKSAQHLQRFASIHDPIYNLHHFPRDRFTSAIHRELRQTANTIWRDIAGL' A
#
# COMPACT_ATOMS: atom_id res chain seq x y z
N MET A 1 -14.75 -7.48 15.19
CA MET A 1 -13.62 -7.57 14.23
C MET A 1 -14.03 -6.97 12.90
N LYS A 2 -13.26 -6.03 12.35
CA LYS A 2 -13.49 -5.50 11.00
C LYS A 2 -13.34 -6.66 10.02
N ARG A 3 -14.42 -7.00 9.31
CA ARG A 3 -14.38 -8.03 8.25
C ARG A 3 -14.07 -7.33 6.93
N PHE A 4 -13.04 -7.80 6.24
CA PHE A 4 -12.69 -7.32 4.91
C PHE A 4 -13.20 -8.29 3.86
N LYS A 5 -13.71 -7.74 2.75
CA LYS A 5 -14.28 -8.54 1.65
C LYS A 5 -13.22 -9.35 0.88
N SER A 6 -11.96 -8.93 0.96
CA SER A 6 -10.83 -9.58 0.29
C SER A 6 -9.51 -9.19 0.95
N ALA A 7 -8.46 -9.98 0.69
CA ALA A 7 -7.09 -9.66 1.11
C ALA A 7 -6.64 -8.27 0.60
N GLN A 8 -7.05 -7.89 -0.62
CA GLN A 8 -6.76 -6.56 -1.18
C GLN A 8 -7.45 -5.42 -0.40
N HIS A 9 -8.66 -5.65 0.13
CA HIS A 9 -9.34 -4.65 0.98
C HIS A 9 -8.64 -4.48 2.32
N LEU A 10 -8.18 -5.59 2.92
CA LEU A 10 -7.34 -5.56 4.12
C LEU A 10 -6.02 -4.84 3.85
N GLN A 11 -5.36 -5.15 2.74
CA GLN A 11 -4.11 -4.51 2.29
C GLN A 11 -4.28 -2.99 2.19
N ARG A 12 -5.28 -2.51 1.45
CA ARG A 12 -5.53 -1.05 1.31
C ARG A 12 -5.86 -0.39 2.64
N PHE A 13 -6.62 -1.08 3.49
CA PHE A 13 -6.94 -0.58 4.83
C PHE A 13 -5.68 -0.46 5.70
N ALA A 14 -4.87 -1.52 5.76
CA ALA A 14 -3.62 -1.53 6.51
C ALA A 14 -2.65 -0.46 5.98
N SER A 15 -2.46 -0.36 4.66
CA SER A 15 -1.55 0.62 4.04
C SER A 15 -1.94 2.10 4.22
N ILE A 16 -3.15 2.40 4.70
CA ILE A 16 -3.62 3.78 4.96
C ILE A 16 -3.62 4.09 6.46
N HIS A 17 -3.89 3.08 7.28
CA HIS A 17 -4.13 3.24 8.71
C HIS A 17 -3.00 2.70 9.60
N ASP A 18 -1.97 2.08 9.02
CA ASP A 18 -0.78 1.70 9.77
C ASP A 18 0.02 2.96 10.15
N PRO A 19 0.31 3.18 11.45
CA PRO A 19 0.99 4.38 11.92
C PRO A 19 2.43 4.54 11.40
N ILE A 20 3.03 3.49 10.83
CA ILE A 20 4.41 3.49 10.34
C ILE A 20 4.46 3.54 8.80
N TYR A 21 3.39 3.12 8.11
CA TYR A 21 3.42 2.92 6.66
C TYR A 21 2.16 3.41 5.94
N ASN A 22 2.08 4.72 5.72
CA ASN A 22 1.18 5.26 4.70
C ASN A 22 1.82 5.11 3.31
N LEU A 23 2.03 3.85 2.88
CA LEU A 23 2.70 3.46 1.62
C LEU A 23 2.01 3.98 0.35
N HIS A 24 0.87 4.64 0.50
CA HIS A 24 0.10 5.25 -0.59
C HIS A 24 -0.10 6.76 -0.42
N HIS A 25 0.29 7.34 0.72
CA HIS A 25 0.15 8.76 1.00
C HIS A 25 1.51 9.45 1.00
N PHE A 26 2.08 9.57 -0.20
CA PHE A 26 3.28 10.38 -0.42
C PHE A 26 2.89 11.82 -0.78
N PRO A 27 3.63 12.84 -0.31
CA PRO A 27 3.40 14.22 -0.68
C PRO A 27 3.42 14.41 -2.19
N ARG A 28 2.31 14.92 -2.74
CA ARG A 28 2.07 15.01 -4.19
C ARG A 28 2.93 16.05 -4.90
N ASP A 29 3.50 16.96 -4.12
CA ASP A 29 4.41 18.03 -4.49
C ASP A 29 5.88 17.59 -4.50
N ARG A 30 6.22 16.48 -3.83
CA ARG A 30 7.61 16.01 -3.68
C ARG A 30 7.99 14.90 -4.63
N PHE A 31 7.02 14.22 -5.24
CA PHE A 31 7.25 13.08 -6.10
C PHE A 31 6.56 13.23 -7.45
N THR A 32 7.26 12.83 -8.51
CA THR A 32 6.66 12.76 -9.84
C THR A 32 5.68 11.59 -9.93
N SER A 33 4.75 11.66 -10.88
CA SER A 33 3.82 10.56 -11.16
C SER A 33 4.52 9.23 -11.44
N ALA A 34 5.72 9.26 -12.03
CA ALA A 34 6.54 8.07 -12.28
C ALA A 34 6.99 7.42 -10.97
N ILE A 35 7.55 8.21 -10.05
CA ILE A 35 8.00 7.74 -8.73
C ILE A 35 6.81 7.19 -7.93
N HIS A 36 5.66 7.85 -7.97
CA HIS A 36 4.43 7.33 -7.34
C HIS A 36 3.98 5.96 -7.89
N ARG A 37 4.24 5.67 -9.17
CA ARG A 37 3.88 4.39 -9.79
C ARG A 37 4.88 3.30 -9.39
N GLU A 38 6.17 3.62 -9.37
CA GLU A 38 7.23 2.74 -8.93
C GLU A 38 7.04 2.30 -7.46
N LEU A 39 6.87 3.27 -6.55
CA LEU A 39 6.63 2.99 -5.12
C LEU A 39 5.39 2.11 -4.91
N ARG A 40 4.32 2.32 -5.69
CA ARG A 40 3.12 1.48 -5.65
C ARG A 40 3.37 0.05 -6.13
N GLN A 41 4.20 -0.14 -7.16
CA GLN A 41 4.57 -1.48 -7.64
C GLN A 41 5.39 -2.20 -6.58
N THR A 42 6.42 -1.55 -6.03
CA THR A 42 7.25 -2.11 -4.97
C THR A 42 6.43 -2.50 -3.74
N ALA A 43 5.53 -1.63 -3.28
CA ALA A 43 4.65 -1.92 -2.16
C ALA A 43 3.75 -3.13 -2.43
N ASN A 44 3.21 -3.27 -3.65
CA ASN A 44 2.40 -4.44 -4.02
C ASN A 44 3.22 -5.74 -4.07
N THR A 45 4.45 -5.69 -4.56
CA THR A 45 5.36 -6.86 -4.57
C THR A 45 5.67 -7.33 -3.16
N ILE A 46 6.03 -6.40 -2.26
CA ILE A 46 6.29 -6.71 -0.84
C ILE A 46 5.04 -7.31 -0.18
N TRP A 47 3.86 -6.74 -0.46
CA TRP A 47 2.61 -7.26 0.07
C TRP A 47 2.27 -8.66 -0.42
N ARG A 48 2.57 -8.96 -1.68
CA ARG A 48 2.41 -10.30 -2.24
C ARG A 48 3.30 -11.32 -1.53
N ASP A 49 4.56 -10.96 -1.29
CA ASP A 49 5.51 -11.78 -0.54
C ASP A 49 5.01 -12.06 0.90
N ILE A 50 4.61 -11.01 1.63
CA ILE A 50 4.05 -11.14 2.99
C ILE A 50 2.77 -11.99 3.00
N ALA A 51 1.91 -11.85 1.99
CA ALA A 51 0.66 -12.60 1.90
C ALA A 51 0.85 -14.03 1.36
N GLY A 52 2.04 -14.38 0.86
CA GLY A 52 2.31 -15.66 0.20
C GLY A 52 1.61 -15.84 -1.15
N LEU A 53 1.47 -14.77 -1.95
CA LEU A 53 0.73 -14.70 -3.23
C LEU A 53 1.60 -14.44 -4.47
#